data_AF-A0A0H5Q4F9-F1
#
_entry.id   AF-A0A0H5Q4F9-F1
#
_cell.length_a   1.000
_cell.length_b   1.000
_cell.length_c   1.000
_cell.angle_alpha   90.00
_cell.angle_beta   90.00
_cell.angle_gamma   90.00
#
_symmetry.space_group_name_H-M   'P 1'
#
loop_
_entity.id
_entity.type
_entity.pdbx_description
1 polymer ?
#
loop_
_entity_poly.entity_id
_entity_poly.type
_entity_poly.pdbx_seq_one_letter_code
_entity_poly.pdbx_strand_id
1 'polypeptide(L)'
;MAAGQERQEPETFTQEVQEDKHIFNLSDTKDPELNPVSNNFNIDKYNEHIEQLKENLIDFVDKLARETDGEPTEKIFAEFIVTLDGLQKLVESRSAYPAGQLQGMKRHMEQIINSMKEDAETLSKLRPYLLEEIKDPKYEGKTLEELSANENIWGDIVYSAILAAESAGEDSGIEETAKLLPLLQSVIPKSHIMPNNSLMNTLQQKPSINAGAFDMVVSKGTKNRKEITNYTIINYESENTGITITNNKLSEYERQVSDAIISLWEQAKEDGVPPIFSTDMIYRAMPGSGDKASAQQRGAITRTIEKLRYLHIYIDATEEMKKRGLIGEKDKFKIDDFYLSAKKAEYIKTKNGGQTISAYIIQSEPIVLMYARMTKQIITIPAKYTAIKKIKRGIISNEIIAMNPDRQAMSGYLIRQIGWMKHDQNNKVASPRSNIILFDTLFRETDTYTESRTQANRNRDFIYSVLDYEIAAGYIISYEKQLKGRSVTGVKIIF
;
A
#
# COMPACT_ATOMS: atom_id res chain seq x y z
N MET A 1 52.59 -47.11 6.14
CA MET A 1 51.88 -46.49 5.01
C MET A 1 50.77 -45.64 5.58
N ALA A 2 50.99 -44.34 5.72
CA ALA A 2 50.04 -43.39 6.28
C ALA A 2 50.16 -42.08 5.47
N ALA A 3 49.07 -41.73 4.80
CA ALA A 3 48.76 -40.44 4.18
C ALA A 3 47.24 -40.29 4.38
N GLY A 4 46.65 -39.20 4.87
CA GLY A 4 47.10 -37.81 4.92
C GLY A 4 46.25 -37.00 3.93
N GLN A 5 45.09 -36.51 4.38
CA GLN A 5 44.30 -35.36 3.88
C GLN A 5 42.92 -35.41 4.57
N GLU A 6 42.72 -34.64 5.64
CA GLU A 6 42.25 -33.23 5.69
C GLU A 6 40.72 -33.14 5.73
N ARG A 7 40.23 -32.80 6.93
CA ARG A 7 38.85 -32.43 7.23
C ARG A 7 38.68 -30.96 6.83
N GLN A 8 37.73 -30.66 5.95
CA GLN A 8 37.21 -29.30 5.80
C GLN A 8 36.07 -29.09 6.81
N GLU A 9 36.23 -28.05 7.64
CA GLU A 9 35.19 -27.49 8.49
C GLU A 9 34.16 -26.75 7.62
N PRO A 10 32.85 -26.76 7.98
CA PRO A 10 31.88 -25.93 7.30
C PRO A 10 32.03 -24.47 7.75
N GLU A 11 32.42 -23.62 6.80
CA GLU A 11 32.51 -22.17 6.95
C GLU A 11 31.17 -21.55 7.36
N THR A 12 31.25 -20.62 8.29
CA THR A 12 30.20 -19.70 8.73
C THR A 12 29.74 -18.82 7.57
N PHE A 13 28.47 -18.94 7.15
CA PHE A 13 27.81 -17.97 6.28
C PHE A 13 27.46 -16.69 7.07
N THR A 14 28.35 -15.71 7.03
CA THR A 14 28.01 -14.30 7.23
C THR A 14 27.46 -13.76 5.90
N GLN A 15 26.15 -13.50 5.82
CA GLN A 15 25.58 -12.66 4.77
C GLN A 15 25.99 -11.21 5.02
N GLU A 16 27.07 -10.77 4.39
CA GLU A 16 27.26 -9.35 4.09
C GLU A 16 26.25 -8.97 2.99
N VAL A 17 25.43 -7.97 3.29
CA VAL A 17 24.60 -7.28 2.31
C VAL A 17 25.55 -6.54 1.37
N GLN A 18 25.72 -7.04 0.14
CA GLN A 18 26.35 -6.25 -0.92
C GLN A 18 25.37 -5.13 -1.31
N GLU A 19 25.81 -3.89 -1.09
CA GLU A 19 25.19 -2.69 -1.64
C GLU A 19 25.04 -2.82 -3.16
N ASP A 20 23.86 -2.48 -3.67
CA ASP A 20 23.55 -2.36 -5.09
C ASP A 20 24.56 -1.40 -5.76
N LYS A 21 25.57 -1.98 -6.42
CA LYS A 21 26.47 -1.22 -7.30
C LYS A 21 25.70 -0.83 -8.55
N HIS A 22 25.49 0.48 -8.71
CA HIS A 22 25.02 1.12 -9.93
C HIS A 22 25.74 0.54 -11.17
N ILE A 23 24.99 -0.15 -12.03
CA ILE A 23 25.56 -0.92 -13.16
C ILE A 23 25.97 -0.01 -14.35
N PHE A 24 25.55 1.26 -14.39
CA PHE A 24 25.78 2.13 -15.56
C PHE A 24 26.13 3.57 -15.19
N ASN A 25 27.28 3.80 -14.55
CA ASN A 25 27.81 5.16 -14.40
C ASN A 25 29.26 5.25 -14.90
N LEU A 26 29.42 5.55 -16.20
CA LEU A 26 30.71 5.79 -16.85
C LEU A 26 31.50 6.97 -16.22
N SER A 27 30.81 7.85 -15.48
CA SER A 27 31.42 9.04 -14.88
C SER A 27 32.05 8.82 -13.48
N ASP A 28 31.83 7.65 -12.86
CA ASP A 28 32.36 7.30 -11.54
C ASP A 28 33.48 6.26 -11.59
N THR A 29 34.00 5.95 -12.78
CA THR A 29 35.14 5.03 -12.89
C THR A 29 36.35 5.62 -12.15
N LYS A 30 36.79 4.90 -11.10
CA LYS A 30 38.00 5.23 -10.34
C LYS A 30 39.27 5.02 -11.15
N ASP A 31 39.18 4.46 -12.36
CA ASP A 31 40.31 4.30 -13.27
C ASP A 31 40.55 5.60 -14.06
N PRO A 32 41.62 6.36 -13.76
CA PRO A 32 41.93 7.61 -14.44
C PRO A 32 42.28 7.42 -15.92
N GLU A 33 42.53 6.21 -16.41
CA GLU A 33 42.76 5.93 -17.83
C GLU A 33 41.46 5.78 -18.62
N LEU A 34 40.33 5.49 -17.96
CA LEU A 34 39.00 5.37 -18.56
C LEU A 34 38.16 6.65 -18.43
N ASN A 35 38.68 7.65 -17.72
CA ASN A 35 37.98 8.89 -17.47
C ASN A 35 38.36 9.96 -18.53
N PRO A 36 37.45 10.37 -19.43
CA PRO A 36 37.75 11.30 -20.54
C PRO A 36 38.09 12.73 -20.09
N VAL A 37 37.91 13.06 -18.82
CA VAL A 37 38.36 14.33 -18.21
C VAL A 37 39.61 14.18 -17.33
N SER A 38 40.19 12.98 -17.26
CA SER A 38 41.49 12.75 -16.61
C SER A 38 42.65 13.07 -17.55
N ASN A 39 43.72 13.65 -17.00
CA ASN A 39 44.96 13.88 -17.76
C ASN A 39 45.65 12.59 -18.22
N ASN A 40 45.28 11.44 -17.64
CA ASN A 40 45.81 10.13 -17.98
C ASN A 40 44.88 9.32 -18.89
N PHE A 41 43.86 9.95 -19.47
CA PHE A 41 42.90 9.30 -20.35
C PHE A 41 43.58 8.56 -21.51
N ASN A 42 43.35 7.26 -21.59
CA ASN A 42 43.85 6.40 -22.64
C ASN A 42 42.68 5.96 -23.52
N ILE A 43 42.65 6.49 -24.74
CA ILE A 43 41.57 6.26 -25.70
C ILE A 43 41.46 4.78 -26.09
N ASP A 44 42.57 4.06 -26.18
CA ASP A 44 42.58 2.65 -26.56
C ASP A 44 41.96 1.78 -25.44
N LYS A 45 42.28 2.10 -24.18
CA LYS A 45 41.71 1.43 -23.01
C LYS A 45 40.24 1.78 -22.79
N TYR A 46 39.86 3.02 -23.08
CA TYR A 46 38.47 3.46 -23.06
C TYR A 46 37.64 2.75 -24.12
N ASN A 47 38.16 2.61 -25.33
CA ASN A 47 37.52 1.86 -26.40
C ASN A 47 37.37 0.37 -26.03
N GLU A 48 38.41 -0.25 -25.46
CA GLU A 48 38.32 -1.63 -24.95
C GLU A 48 37.25 -1.80 -23.85
N HIS A 49 37.10 -0.80 -22.96
CA HIS A 49 36.05 -0.78 -21.94
C HIS A 49 34.64 -0.60 -22.51
N ILE A 50 34.50 0.24 -23.55
CA ILE A 50 33.23 0.42 -24.27
C ILE A 50 32.83 -0.88 -24.99
N GLU A 51 33.78 -1.59 -25.61
CA GLU A 51 33.51 -2.90 -26.22
C GLU A 51 33.11 -3.96 -25.19
N GLN A 52 33.76 -4.01 -24.02
CA GLN A 52 33.33 -4.89 -22.91
C GLN A 52 31.93 -4.53 -22.39
N LEU A 53 31.57 -3.24 -22.34
CA LEU A 53 30.24 -2.79 -21.98
C LEU A 53 29.19 -3.22 -23.01
N LYS A 54 29.52 -3.14 -24.31
CA LYS A 54 28.66 -3.66 -25.39
C LYS A 54 28.42 -5.16 -25.22
N GLU A 55 29.47 -5.95 -24.99
CA GLU A 55 29.35 -7.40 -24.79
C GLU A 55 28.51 -7.77 -23.55
N ASN A 56 28.75 -7.11 -22.41
CA ASN A 56 27.97 -7.35 -21.19
C ASN A 56 26.49 -6.96 -21.33
N LEU A 57 26.20 -5.92 -22.13
CA LEU A 57 24.84 -5.49 -22.41
C LEU A 57 24.12 -6.49 -23.32
N ILE A 58 24.80 -7.04 -24.33
CA ILE A 58 24.29 -8.10 -25.19
C ILE A 58 23.94 -9.34 -24.36
N ASP A 59 24.83 -9.77 -23.46
CA ASP A 59 24.62 -10.95 -22.61
C ASP A 59 23.45 -10.76 -21.62
N PHE A 60 23.28 -9.54 -21.09
CA PHE A 60 22.16 -9.17 -20.24
C PHE A 60 20.83 -9.14 -21.00
N VAL A 61 20.84 -8.64 -22.24
CA VAL A 61 19.66 -8.60 -23.13
C VAL A 61 19.27 -10.02 -23.56
N ASP A 62 20.22 -10.88 -23.90
CA ASP A 62 19.97 -12.28 -24.22
C ASP A 62 19.37 -13.04 -23.04
N LYS A 63 19.71 -12.66 -21.81
CA LYS A 63 19.13 -13.21 -20.59
C LYS A 63 17.70 -12.71 -20.38
N LEU A 64 17.45 -11.42 -20.57
CA LEU A 64 16.12 -10.81 -20.47
C LEU A 64 15.16 -11.30 -21.56
N ALA A 65 15.62 -11.40 -22.81
CA ALA A 65 14.83 -11.91 -23.93
C ALA A 65 14.41 -13.37 -23.71
N ARG A 66 15.26 -14.18 -23.07
CA ARG A 66 14.94 -15.55 -22.64
C ARG A 66 13.92 -15.61 -21.49
N GLU A 67 13.82 -14.56 -20.69
CA GLU A 67 12.89 -14.46 -19.55
C GLU A 67 11.55 -13.81 -19.93
N THR A 68 11.47 -13.08 -21.04
CA THR A 68 10.29 -12.27 -21.42
C THR A 68 9.63 -12.64 -22.76
N ASP A 69 9.94 -13.79 -23.34
CA ASP A 69 9.26 -14.35 -24.54
C ASP A 69 9.20 -13.40 -25.77
N GLY A 70 10.22 -12.55 -25.94
CA GLY A 70 10.69 -12.18 -27.28
C GLY A 70 10.24 -10.89 -28.00
N GLU A 71 9.46 -9.93 -27.46
CA GLU A 71 9.30 -8.58 -28.07
C GLU A 71 8.84 -7.51 -27.05
N PRO A 72 9.16 -6.20 -27.17
CA PRO A 72 9.77 -5.43 -28.26
C PRO A 72 11.12 -4.81 -27.85
N THR A 73 12.04 -5.64 -27.36
CA THR A 73 13.35 -5.20 -26.83
C THR A 73 14.38 -4.97 -27.94
N GLU A 74 14.30 -5.69 -29.06
CA GLU A 74 15.33 -5.61 -30.12
C GLU A 74 15.36 -4.26 -30.86
N LYS A 75 14.21 -3.62 -31.11
CA LYS A 75 14.13 -2.39 -31.92
C LYS A 75 14.62 -1.13 -31.19
N ILE A 76 14.30 -1.01 -29.90
CA ILE A 76 14.74 0.12 -29.04
C ILE A 76 16.24 0.01 -28.75
N PHE A 77 16.76 -1.20 -28.61
CA PHE A 77 18.18 -1.42 -28.34
C PHE A 77 19.06 -1.33 -29.60
N ALA A 78 18.53 -1.65 -30.79
CA ALA A 78 19.21 -1.38 -32.06
C ALA A 78 19.51 0.12 -32.25
N GLU A 79 18.57 1.00 -31.87
CA GLU A 79 18.80 2.46 -31.88
C GLU A 79 19.85 2.90 -30.84
N PHE A 80 19.92 2.22 -29.70
CA PHE A 80 20.91 2.49 -28.65
C PHE A 80 22.33 2.09 -29.05
N ILE A 81 22.49 0.93 -29.71
CA ILE A 81 23.79 0.48 -30.25
C ILE A 81 24.27 1.43 -31.36
N VAL A 82 23.38 1.88 -32.25
CA VAL A 82 23.70 2.88 -33.28
C VAL A 82 24.17 4.21 -32.65
N THR A 83 23.59 4.60 -31.51
CA THR A 83 23.97 5.81 -30.78
C THR A 83 25.35 5.69 -30.11
N LEU A 84 25.66 4.54 -29.51
CA LEU A 84 26.98 4.26 -28.93
C LEU A 84 28.08 4.21 -30.01
N ASP A 85 27.77 3.64 -31.17
CA ASP A 85 28.69 3.56 -32.32
C ASP A 85 28.95 4.95 -32.93
N GLY A 86 27.95 5.84 -32.92
CA GLY A 86 28.11 7.25 -33.29
C GLY A 86 28.99 8.04 -32.32
N LEU A 87 28.91 7.76 -31.02
CA LEU A 87 29.73 8.39 -29.98
C LEU A 87 31.21 7.96 -30.05
N GLN A 88 31.48 6.68 -30.31
CA GLN A 88 32.83 6.15 -30.50
C GLN A 88 33.53 6.83 -31.68
N LYS A 89 32.83 6.96 -32.82
CA LYS A 89 33.31 7.70 -34.01
C LYS A 89 33.56 9.18 -33.73
N LEU A 90 32.78 9.80 -32.84
CA LEU A 90 32.93 11.21 -32.48
C LEU A 90 34.17 11.44 -31.60
N VAL A 91 34.44 10.55 -30.64
CA VAL A 91 35.62 10.59 -29.75
C VAL A 91 36.92 10.31 -30.51
N GLU A 92 36.87 9.42 -31.50
CA GLU A 92 38.00 9.10 -32.40
C GLU A 92 38.40 10.28 -33.30
N SER A 93 37.49 11.22 -33.56
CA SER A 93 37.69 12.32 -34.52
C SER A 93 38.55 13.50 -34.04
N ARG A 94 39.08 13.46 -32.80
CA ARG A 94 39.93 14.47 -32.12
C ARG A 94 40.13 15.83 -32.83
N SER A 95 39.52 16.88 -32.27
CA SER A 95 40.24 18.15 -32.06
C SER A 95 39.80 18.81 -30.76
N ALA A 96 40.75 19.42 -30.07
CA ALA A 96 40.73 19.78 -28.65
C ALA A 96 39.52 20.65 -28.25
N TYR A 97 38.77 20.21 -27.22
CA TYR A 97 37.66 20.99 -26.68
C TYR A 97 37.95 21.51 -25.26
N PRO A 98 37.72 22.81 -24.98
CA PRO A 98 37.89 23.39 -23.65
C PRO A 98 36.88 22.80 -22.66
N ALA A 99 37.29 22.64 -21.40
CA ALA A 99 36.49 22.03 -20.31
C ALA A 99 35.04 22.54 -20.18
N GLY A 100 34.75 23.79 -20.60
CA GLY A 100 33.40 24.35 -20.63
C GLY A 100 32.44 23.70 -21.63
N GLN A 101 32.93 23.14 -22.74
CA GLN A 101 32.09 22.45 -23.72
C GLN A 101 31.79 21.00 -23.30
N LEU A 102 32.73 20.32 -22.63
CA LEU A 102 32.48 19.03 -21.97
C LEU A 102 31.42 19.16 -20.86
N GLN A 103 31.42 20.28 -20.12
CA GLN A 103 30.39 20.57 -19.13
C GLN A 103 29.03 20.91 -19.77
N GLY A 104 29.03 21.55 -20.94
CA GLY A 104 27.85 21.74 -21.78
C GLY A 104 27.29 20.42 -22.32
N MET A 105 28.15 19.51 -22.78
CA MET A 105 27.78 18.17 -23.23
C MET A 105 27.29 17.28 -22.08
N LYS A 106 27.87 17.41 -20.89
CA LYS A 106 27.37 16.76 -19.66
C LYS A 106 25.93 17.21 -19.36
N ARG A 107 25.68 18.51 -19.40
CA ARG A 107 24.33 19.07 -19.23
C ARG A 107 23.37 18.59 -20.32
N HIS A 108 23.86 18.51 -21.55
CA HIS A 108 23.06 18.06 -22.68
C HIS A 108 22.74 16.55 -22.58
N MET A 109 23.68 15.71 -22.13
CA MET A 109 23.43 14.30 -21.84
C MET A 109 22.53 14.09 -20.63
N GLU A 110 22.69 14.87 -19.56
CA GLU A 110 21.75 14.85 -18.43
C GLU A 110 20.35 15.31 -18.86
N GLN A 111 20.26 16.28 -19.77
CA GLN A 111 19.01 16.73 -20.38
C GLN A 111 18.42 15.68 -21.32
N ILE A 112 19.21 14.99 -22.13
CA ILE A 112 18.73 13.91 -23.02
C ILE A 112 18.33 12.70 -22.18
N ILE A 113 19.06 12.32 -21.13
CA ILE A 113 18.68 11.21 -20.23
C ILE A 113 17.41 11.56 -19.44
N ASN A 114 17.25 12.82 -19.02
CA ASN A 114 16.04 13.26 -18.32
C ASN A 114 14.86 13.47 -19.29
N SER A 115 15.08 14.00 -20.50
CA SER A 115 14.04 14.04 -21.55
C SER A 115 13.69 12.63 -21.96
N MET A 116 14.62 11.69 -22.16
CA MET A 116 14.31 10.30 -22.47
C MET A 116 13.60 9.57 -21.31
N LYS A 117 13.76 10.00 -20.05
CA LYS A 117 12.95 9.50 -18.93
C LYS A 117 11.54 10.08 -18.93
N GLU A 118 11.40 11.38 -19.15
CA GLU A 118 10.11 12.06 -19.31
C GLU A 118 9.39 11.59 -20.59
N ASP A 119 10.11 11.34 -21.67
CA ASP A 119 9.66 10.90 -22.99
C ASP A 119 9.37 9.39 -22.98
N ALA A 120 10.10 8.53 -22.26
CA ALA A 120 9.72 7.13 -22.14
C ALA A 120 8.42 6.96 -21.33
N GLU A 121 8.22 7.78 -20.29
CA GLU A 121 6.98 7.79 -19.51
C GLU A 121 5.82 8.42 -20.30
N THR A 122 6.09 9.49 -21.05
CA THR A 122 5.11 10.19 -21.91
C THR A 122 4.76 9.38 -23.16
N LEU A 123 5.74 8.75 -23.82
CA LEU A 123 5.54 7.81 -24.93
C LEU A 123 4.84 6.54 -24.46
N SER A 124 5.10 6.04 -23.25
CA SER A 124 4.34 4.93 -22.67
C SER A 124 2.85 5.29 -22.48
N LYS A 125 2.56 6.54 -22.08
CA LYS A 125 1.19 7.07 -21.93
C LYS A 125 0.53 7.37 -23.28
N LEU A 126 1.29 7.82 -24.29
CA LEU A 126 0.82 8.14 -25.64
C LEU A 126 0.70 6.92 -26.57
N ARG A 127 1.45 5.84 -26.30
CA ARG A 127 1.48 4.60 -27.10
C ARG A 127 0.11 4.05 -27.48
N PRO A 128 -0.88 3.91 -26.55
CA PRO A 128 -2.20 3.43 -26.92
C PRO A 128 -2.92 4.36 -27.91
N TYR A 129 -2.78 5.68 -27.75
CA TYR A 129 -3.42 6.67 -28.62
C TYR A 129 -2.75 6.74 -30.01
N LEU A 130 -1.43 6.62 -30.07
CA LEU A 130 -0.68 6.51 -31.32
C LEU A 130 -1.07 5.26 -32.12
N LEU A 131 -1.23 4.11 -31.45
CA LEU A 131 -1.64 2.86 -32.10
C LEU A 131 -3.10 2.86 -32.58
N GLU A 132 -3.93 3.75 -32.04
CA GLU A 132 -5.33 3.92 -32.44
C GLU A 132 -5.46 4.93 -33.60
N GLU A 133 -4.71 6.04 -33.55
CA GLU A 133 -4.66 7.04 -34.62
C GLU A 133 -4.10 6.46 -35.92
N ILE A 134 -3.12 5.55 -35.86
CA ILE A 134 -2.55 4.86 -37.03
C ILE A 134 -3.58 3.93 -37.73
N LYS A 135 -4.68 3.58 -37.04
CA LYS A 135 -5.80 2.79 -37.61
C LYS A 135 -6.87 3.66 -38.28
N ASP A 136 -6.72 4.98 -38.27
CA ASP A 136 -7.65 5.87 -38.97
C ASP A 136 -7.67 5.52 -40.47
N PRO A 137 -8.86 5.45 -41.10
CA PRO A 137 -9.00 5.21 -42.54
C PRO A 137 -8.11 6.10 -43.43
N LYS A 138 -7.71 7.30 -42.97
CA LYS A 138 -6.80 8.20 -43.69
C LYS A 138 -5.35 7.68 -43.81
N TYR A 139 -4.96 6.71 -42.97
CA TYR A 139 -3.62 6.10 -42.95
C TYR A 139 -3.62 4.61 -43.33
N GLU A 140 -4.79 4.04 -43.66
CA GLU A 140 -4.95 2.63 -44.01
C GLU A 140 -4.07 2.23 -45.22
N GLY A 141 -3.33 1.12 -45.10
CA GLY A 141 -2.44 0.61 -46.13
C GLY A 141 -1.01 1.18 -46.15
N LYS A 142 -0.67 2.10 -45.24
CA LYS A 142 0.70 2.62 -45.06
C LYS A 142 1.43 1.87 -43.95
N THR A 143 2.71 1.56 -44.18
CA THR A 143 3.58 0.93 -43.18
C THR A 143 4.07 1.96 -42.15
N LEU A 144 4.49 1.48 -40.97
CA LEU A 144 5.00 2.36 -39.91
C LEU A 144 6.23 3.15 -40.36
N GLU A 145 7.07 2.53 -41.20
CA GLU A 145 8.23 3.16 -41.81
C GLU A 145 7.84 4.31 -42.74
N GLU A 146 6.82 4.14 -43.59
CA GLU A 146 6.30 5.19 -44.48
C GLU A 146 5.64 6.35 -43.72
N LEU A 147 4.99 6.06 -42.59
CA LEU A 147 4.37 7.07 -41.73
C LEU A 147 5.42 7.89 -40.97
N SER A 148 6.49 7.24 -40.49
CA SER A 148 7.58 7.89 -39.74
C SER A 148 8.55 8.70 -40.61
N ALA A 149 8.63 8.39 -41.92
CA ALA A 149 9.53 9.07 -42.86
C ALA A 149 9.01 10.44 -43.33
N ASN A 150 7.74 10.76 -43.08
CA ASN A 150 7.13 12.04 -43.47
C ASN A 150 6.80 12.88 -42.23
N GLU A 151 7.63 13.89 -41.96
CA GLU A 151 7.53 14.74 -40.77
C GLU A 151 6.17 15.42 -40.60
N ASN A 152 5.47 15.75 -41.69
CA ASN A 152 4.15 16.38 -41.61
C ASN A 152 3.06 15.37 -41.22
N ILE A 153 3.15 14.14 -41.74
CA ILE A 153 2.20 13.06 -41.40
C ILE A 153 2.43 12.57 -39.98
N TRP A 154 3.71 12.42 -39.61
CA TRP A 154 4.10 12.03 -38.26
C TRP A 154 3.73 13.10 -37.23
N GLY A 155 3.93 14.38 -37.56
CA GLY A 155 3.52 15.52 -36.75
C GLY A 155 2.00 15.54 -36.49
N ASP A 156 1.18 15.28 -37.50
CA ASP A 156 -0.29 15.19 -37.35
C ASP A 156 -0.74 14.00 -36.48
N ILE A 157 -0.11 12.84 -36.63
CA ILE A 157 -0.40 11.64 -35.82
C ILE A 157 -0.06 11.88 -34.35
N VAL A 158 1.11 12.49 -34.10
CA VAL A 158 1.57 12.80 -32.74
C VAL A 158 0.71 13.89 -32.11
N TYR A 159 0.35 14.94 -32.85
CA TYR A 159 -0.48 16.03 -32.35
C TYR A 159 -1.91 15.58 -31.99
N SER A 160 -2.53 14.74 -32.83
CA SER A 160 -3.84 14.13 -32.53
C SER A 160 -3.78 13.19 -31.33
N ALA A 161 -2.72 12.39 -31.19
CA ALA A 161 -2.51 11.52 -30.04
C ALA A 161 -2.29 12.32 -28.73
N ILE A 162 -1.61 13.47 -28.80
CA ILE A 162 -1.46 14.39 -27.66
C ILE A 162 -2.80 14.99 -27.27
N LEU A 163 -3.60 15.50 -28.22
CA LEU A 163 -4.94 16.02 -27.93
C LEU A 163 -5.89 14.95 -27.37
N ALA A 164 -5.81 13.72 -27.86
CA ALA A 164 -6.56 12.58 -27.32
C ALA A 164 -6.09 12.20 -25.90
N ALA A 165 -4.80 12.30 -25.61
CA ALA A 165 -4.24 12.08 -24.28
C ALA A 165 -4.56 13.23 -23.29
N GLU A 166 -4.63 14.47 -23.77
CA GLU A 166 -5.01 15.64 -22.97
C GLU A 166 -6.51 15.66 -22.64
N SER A 167 -7.36 15.32 -23.61
CA SER A 167 -8.81 15.14 -23.37
C SER A 167 -9.09 13.90 -22.52
N ALA A 168 -8.28 12.85 -22.64
CA ALA A 168 -8.20 11.78 -21.66
C ALA A 168 -7.73 12.30 -20.29
N GLY A 169 -6.85 13.27 -20.17
CA GLY A 169 -6.47 13.86 -18.87
C GLY A 169 -7.66 14.38 -18.03
N GLU A 170 -8.75 14.79 -18.68
CA GLU A 170 -9.97 15.25 -18.01
C GLU A 170 -11.02 14.15 -17.78
N ASP A 171 -11.00 13.02 -18.53
CA ASP A 171 -12.01 11.95 -18.44
C ASP A 171 -11.47 10.48 -18.32
N SER A 172 -10.15 10.24 -18.33
CA SER A 172 -9.53 8.90 -18.53
C SER A 172 -9.22 8.10 -17.27
N GLY A 173 -9.31 8.72 -16.09
CA GLY A 173 -9.07 8.01 -14.84
C GLY A 173 -10.03 6.82 -14.66
N ILE A 174 -11.18 6.81 -15.32
CA ILE A 174 -12.20 5.77 -15.19
C ILE A 174 -11.89 4.56 -16.07
N GLU A 175 -11.39 4.75 -17.29
CA GLU A 175 -11.18 3.66 -18.25
C GLU A 175 -9.88 2.87 -17.98
N GLU A 176 -8.81 3.55 -17.56
CA GLU A 176 -7.57 2.88 -17.12
C GLU A 176 -7.76 2.17 -15.77
N THR A 177 -8.50 2.80 -14.84
CA THR A 177 -8.97 2.14 -13.60
C THR A 177 -9.85 0.93 -13.91
N ALA A 178 -10.72 1.01 -14.92
CA ALA A 178 -11.55 -0.12 -15.35
C ALA A 178 -10.72 -1.30 -15.89
N LYS A 179 -9.59 -1.04 -16.56
CA LYS A 179 -8.65 -2.07 -17.02
C LYS A 179 -7.87 -2.71 -15.87
N LEU A 180 -7.52 -1.94 -14.83
CA LEU A 180 -6.80 -2.44 -13.64
C LEU A 180 -7.71 -3.18 -12.64
N LEU A 181 -9.00 -2.84 -12.61
CA LEU A 181 -9.97 -3.39 -11.66
C LEU A 181 -10.01 -4.93 -11.58
N PRO A 182 -10.01 -5.68 -12.70
CA PRO A 182 -9.94 -7.14 -12.67
C PRO A 182 -8.63 -7.70 -12.09
N LEU A 183 -7.50 -7.03 -12.30
CA LEU A 183 -6.19 -7.45 -11.78
C LEU A 183 -6.11 -7.22 -10.26
N LEU A 184 -6.66 -6.10 -9.81
CA LEU A 184 -6.72 -5.71 -8.40
C LEU A 184 -7.66 -6.60 -7.58
N GLN A 185 -8.63 -7.29 -8.19
CA GLN A 185 -9.46 -8.29 -7.51
C GLN A 185 -8.66 -9.46 -6.90
N SER A 186 -7.34 -9.54 -7.02
CA SER A 186 -6.53 -10.58 -6.39
C SER A 186 -5.77 -10.14 -5.13
N VAL A 187 -5.67 -8.84 -4.84
CA VAL A 187 -4.82 -8.34 -3.74
C VAL A 187 -5.43 -8.71 -2.38
N ILE A 188 -4.67 -9.48 -1.59
CA ILE A 188 -4.98 -9.85 -0.22
C ILE A 188 -3.84 -9.32 0.66
N PRO A 189 -4.12 -8.46 1.66
CA PRO A 189 -3.07 -7.95 2.53
C PRO A 189 -2.34 -9.09 3.25
N LYS A 190 -0.99 -9.04 3.27
CA LYS A 190 -0.15 -9.98 4.04
C LYS A 190 -0.35 -9.81 5.55
N SER A 191 -0.75 -8.61 5.96
CA SER A 191 -1.04 -8.27 7.35
C SER A 191 -2.23 -7.35 7.48
N HIS A 192 -2.95 -7.49 8.59
CA HIS A 192 -4.04 -6.65 9.01
C HIS A 192 -3.51 -5.56 9.94
N ILE A 193 -3.73 -4.30 9.56
CA ILE A 193 -3.13 -3.11 10.16
C ILE A 193 -4.24 -2.29 10.81
N MET A 194 -4.14 -2.13 12.13
CA MET A 194 -5.15 -1.47 12.95
C MET A 194 -4.54 -0.27 13.68
N PRO A 195 -4.85 0.96 13.26
CA PRO A 195 -4.59 2.14 14.08
C PRO A 195 -5.23 2.00 15.46
N ASN A 196 -4.43 2.22 16.49
CA ASN A 196 -4.90 2.12 17.88
C ASN A 196 -4.42 3.29 18.73
N ASN A 197 -4.61 4.48 18.18
CA ASN A 197 -4.34 5.76 18.80
C ASN A 197 -5.61 6.36 19.44
N SER A 198 -5.46 7.50 20.10
CA SER A 198 -6.59 8.19 20.73
C SER A 198 -7.63 8.71 19.74
N LEU A 199 -7.25 9.03 18.50
CA LEU A 199 -8.18 9.48 17.47
C LEU A 199 -9.17 8.38 17.10
N MET A 200 -8.66 7.22 16.70
CA MET A 200 -9.50 6.08 16.34
C MET A 200 -10.35 5.61 17.53
N ASN A 201 -9.78 5.56 18.74
CA ASN A 201 -10.53 5.16 19.93
C ASN A 201 -11.60 6.19 20.31
N THR A 202 -11.36 7.48 20.11
CA THR A 202 -12.37 8.53 20.33
C THR A 202 -13.52 8.40 19.35
N LEU A 203 -13.21 8.22 18.06
CA LEU A 203 -14.20 8.02 17.00
C LEU A 203 -15.13 6.84 17.26
N GLN A 204 -14.64 5.75 17.87
CA GLN A 204 -15.45 4.55 18.13
C GLN A 204 -16.14 4.54 19.50
N GLN A 205 -15.51 5.08 20.55
CA GLN A 205 -16.01 4.95 21.93
C GLN A 205 -16.89 6.12 22.37
N LYS A 206 -16.74 7.30 21.75
CA LYS A 206 -17.41 8.53 22.17
C LYS A 206 -18.27 9.09 21.04
N PRO A 207 -19.39 9.75 21.35
CA PRO A 207 -20.18 10.49 20.38
C PRO A 207 -19.46 11.80 19.98
N SER A 208 -18.32 11.68 19.30
CA SER A 208 -17.42 12.80 18.98
C SER A 208 -17.68 13.46 17.63
N ILE A 209 -18.43 12.81 16.74
CA ILE A 209 -18.73 13.33 15.41
C ILE A 209 -19.84 14.39 15.52
N ASN A 210 -19.62 15.57 14.93
CA ASN A 210 -20.50 16.74 15.06
C ASN A 210 -20.69 17.22 16.51
N ALA A 211 -19.77 16.89 17.41
CA ALA A 211 -19.82 17.33 18.82
C ALA A 211 -19.33 18.78 19.03
N GLY A 212 -18.86 19.45 17.97
CA GLY A 212 -18.10 20.69 18.06
C GLY A 212 -16.64 20.43 18.42
N ALA A 213 -15.96 21.48 18.91
CA ALA A 213 -14.58 21.38 19.35
C ALA A 213 -14.45 20.75 20.73
N PHE A 214 -13.47 19.87 20.92
CA PHE A 214 -13.21 19.22 22.21
C PHE A 214 -11.73 18.87 22.40
N ASP A 215 -11.34 18.67 23.65
CA ASP A 215 -10.00 18.23 24.02
C ASP A 215 -9.92 16.70 24.04
N MET A 216 -9.26 16.13 23.03
CA MET A 216 -9.03 14.69 22.94
C MET A 216 -7.87 14.28 23.84
N VAL A 217 -8.13 13.46 24.85
CA VAL A 217 -7.08 12.93 25.75
C VAL A 217 -6.19 11.93 25.01
N VAL A 218 -4.92 12.27 24.85
CA VAL A 218 -3.91 11.42 24.18
C VAL A 218 -2.95 10.74 25.15
N SER A 219 -2.80 11.28 26.35
CA SER A 219 -2.08 10.64 27.44
C SER A 219 -2.73 11.02 28.76
N LYS A 220 -3.30 10.03 29.46
CA LYS A 220 -3.90 10.27 30.78
C LYS A 220 -2.84 10.75 31.76
N GLY A 221 -3.20 11.76 32.55
CA GLY A 221 -2.37 12.18 33.66
C GLY A 221 -2.21 11.08 34.70
N THR A 222 -1.07 11.07 35.39
CA THR A 222 -0.89 10.31 36.63
C THR A 222 -0.60 11.30 37.76
N LYS A 223 -0.51 10.82 39.01
CA LYS A 223 -0.19 11.66 40.18
C LYS A 223 1.02 12.60 39.96
N ASN A 224 1.97 12.19 39.10
CA ASN A 224 3.21 12.93 38.83
C ASN A 224 3.34 13.41 37.36
N ARG A 225 2.35 13.17 36.49
CA ARG A 225 2.43 13.55 35.07
C ARG A 225 1.16 14.25 34.63
N LYS A 226 1.30 15.43 34.02
CA LYS A 226 0.17 16.15 33.43
C LYS A 226 -0.44 15.35 32.27
N GLU A 227 -1.77 15.38 32.22
CA GLU A 227 -2.56 14.93 31.08
C GLU A 227 -2.17 15.72 29.83
N ILE A 228 -2.13 15.04 28.69
CA ILE A 228 -1.95 15.68 27.38
C ILE A 228 -3.26 15.55 26.63
N THR A 229 -3.71 16.67 26.08
CA THR A 229 -4.87 16.74 25.20
C THR A 229 -4.49 17.36 23.86
N ASN A 230 -5.21 16.97 22.82
CA ASN A 230 -5.14 17.61 21.51
C ASN A 230 -6.50 18.28 21.22
N TYR A 231 -6.47 19.55 20.84
CA TYR A 231 -7.68 20.24 20.42
C TYR A 231 -8.17 19.62 19.11
N THR A 232 -9.41 19.14 19.09
CA THR A 232 -9.93 18.28 18.02
C THR A 232 -11.32 18.75 17.59
N ILE A 233 -11.59 18.74 16.28
CA ILE A 233 -12.92 18.92 15.70
C ILE A 233 -13.15 17.76 14.73
N ILE A 234 -14.31 17.13 14.81
CA ILE A 234 -14.70 16.04 13.91
C ILE A 234 -16.08 16.36 13.39
N ASN A 235 -16.18 16.65 12.10
CA ASN A 235 -17.42 17.03 11.45
C ASN A 235 -17.75 16.05 10.32
N TYR A 236 -19.01 15.69 10.21
CA TYR A 236 -19.53 14.96 9.08
C TYR A 236 -20.28 15.90 8.16
N GLU A 237 -19.78 16.03 6.94
CA GLU A 237 -20.32 16.93 5.93
C GLU A 237 -21.48 16.23 5.21
N SER A 238 -22.67 16.31 5.83
CA SER A 238 -23.84 15.53 5.45
C SER A 238 -24.55 16.00 4.17
N GLU A 239 -24.25 17.20 3.67
CA GLU A 239 -25.07 17.90 2.67
C GLU A 239 -25.22 17.13 1.35
N ASN A 240 -24.31 16.18 1.04
CA ASN A 240 -24.26 15.51 -0.27
C ASN A 240 -24.43 13.98 -0.24
N THR A 241 -24.68 13.34 0.90
CA THR A 241 -24.61 11.86 1.01
C THR A 241 -25.93 11.13 1.21
N GLY A 242 -26.93 11.78 1.82
CA GLY A 242 -28.14 11.10 2.30
C GLY A 242 -27.89 10.04 3.39
N ILE A 243 -26.66 9.93 3.91
CA ILE A 243 -26.28 8.98 4.95
C ILE A 243 -26.36 9.70 6.30
N THR A 244 -27.09 9.11 7.25
CA THR A 244 -27.17 9.64 8.62
C THR A 244 -26.13 8.97 9.51
N ILE A 245 -25.38 9.77 10.28
CA ILE A 245 -24.55 9.24 11.35
C ILE A 245 -25.43 8.94 12.56
N THR A 246 -25.48 7.67 12.93
CA THR A 246 -26.14 7.21 14.15
C THR A 246 -25.18 7.31 15.33
N ASN A 247 -25.68 7.73 16.49
CA ASN A 247 -24.92 7.83 17.74
C ASN A 247 -23.69 8.76 17.72
N ASN A 248 -23.51 9.57 16.67
CA ASN A 248 -22.39 10.50 16.53
C ASN A 248 -21.00 9.86 16.72
N LYS A 249 -20.88 8.55 16.41
CA LYS A 249 -19.66 7.77 16.53
C LYS A 249 -19.57 6.73 15.41
N LEU A 250 -18.39 6.16 15.20
CA LEU A 250 -18.20 4.96 14.38
C LEU A 250 -18.52 3.71 15.19
N SER A 251 -19.22 2.77 14.58
CA SER A 251 -19.39 1.42 15.13
C SER A 251 -18.09 0.62 15.00
N GLU A 252 -17.96 -0.46 15.78
CA GLU A 252 -16.81 -1.36 15.66
C GLU A 252 -16.75 -2.05 14.29
N TYR A 253 -17.89 -2.33 13.67
CA TYR A 253 -17.94 -2.80 12.28
C TYR A 253 -17.33 -1.79 11.31
N GLU A 254 -17.67 -0.50 11.44
CA GLU A 254 -17.12 0.55 10.58
C GLU A 254 -15.61 0.72 10.78
N ARG A 255 -15.14 0.54 12.03
CA ARG A 255 -13.70 0.45 12.32
C ARG A 255 -13.05 -0.72 11.59
N GLN A 256 -13.68 -1.90 11.52
CA GLN A 256 -13.16 -3.03 10.74
C GLN A 256 -13.04 -2.74 9.24
N VAL A 257 -14.03 -2.04 8.68
CA VAL A 257 -13.95 -1.59 7.28
C VAL A 257 -12.77 -0.64 7.09
N SER A 258 -12.57 0.30 8.03
CA SER A 258 -11.40 1.17 7.99
C SER A 258 -10.07 0.42 8.12
N ASP A 259 -9.96 -0.52 9.06
CA ASP A 259 -8.75 -1.31 9.28
C ASP A 259 -8.43 -2.13 8.00
N ALA A 260 -9.45 -2.65 7.32
CA ALA A 260 -9.31 -3.32 6.03
C ALA A 260 -8.83 -2.39 4.89
N ILE A 261 -9.41 -1.19 4.78
CA ILE A 261 -8.98 -0.15 3.82
C ILE A 261 -7.50 0.21 4.02
N ILE A 262 -7.10 0.41 5.27
CA ILE A 262 -5.72 0.74 5.66
C ILE A 262 -4.75 -0.40 5.34
N SER A 263 -5.17 -1.65 5.62
CA SER A 263 -4.36 -2.83 5.30
C SER A 263 -4.14 -2.96 3.79
N LEU A 264 -5.17 -2.69 2.99
CA LEU A 264 -5.07 -2.68 1.53
C LEU A 264 -4.21 -1.53 1.00
N TRP A 265 -4.32 -0.34 1.58
CA TRP A 265 -3.47 0.81 1.26
C TRP A 265 -1.98 0.48 1.46
N GLU A 266 -1.62 -0.07 2.61
CA GLU A 266 -0.23 -0.45 2.89
C GLU A 266 0.25 -1.56 1.96
N GLN A 267 -0.59 -2.55 1.66
CA GLN A 267 -0.25 -3.61 0.72
C GLN A 267 0.00 -3.05 -0.69
N ALA A 268 -0.88 -2.16 -1.17
CA ALA A 268 -0.71 -1.54 -2.48
C ALA A 268 0.59 -0.74 -2.56
N LYS A 269 0.94 -0.02 -1.49
CA LYS A 269 2.21 0.70 -1.38
C LYS A 269 3.43 -0.24 -1.38
N GLU A 270 3.36 -1.35 -0.65
CA GLU A 270 4.42 -2.37 -0.62
C GLU A 270 4.62 -3.01 -2.01
N ASP A 271 3.53 -3.30 -2.71
CA ASP A 271 3.56 -3.93 -4.03
C ASP A 271 3.82 -2.92 -5.18
N GLY A 272 3.90 -1.63 -4.89
CA GLY A 272 4.14 -0.58 -5.88
C GLY A 272 2.98 -0.35 -6.86
N VAL A 273 1.74 -0.68 -6.45
CA VAL A 273 0.55 -0.59 -7.30
C VAL A 273 -0.40 0.53 -6.84
N PRO A 274 -1.24 1.08 -7.74
CA PRO A 274 -2.24 2.07 -7.35
C PRO A 274 -3.22 1.55 -6.28
N PRO A 275 -3.56 2.37 -5.26
CA PRO A 275 -4.44 1.99 -4.15
C PRO A 275 -5.92 2.05 -4.55
N ILE A 276 -6.30 1.14 -5.44
CA ILE A 276 -7.64 1.06 -6.03
C ILE A 276 -8.32 -0.20 -5.49
N PHE A 277 -9.45 -0.03 -4.79
CA PHE A 277 -10.10 -1.11 -4.06
C PHE A 277 -11.59 -1.23 -4.37
N SER A 278 -12.04 -2.46 -4.60
CA SER A 278 -13.47 -2.79 -4.67
C SER A 278 -14.01 -3.18 -3.30
N THR A 279 -15.34 -3.17 -3.15
CA THR A 279 -16.00 -3.62 -1.92
C THR A 279 -15.70 -5.09 -1.58
N ASP A 280 -15.51 -5.95 -2.58
CA ASP A 280 -15.12 -7.36 -2.37
C ASP A 280 -13.67 -7.50 -1.89
N MET A 281 -12.75 -6.61 -2.30
CA MET A 281 -11.39 -6.57 -1.77
C MET A 281 -11.38 -6.14 -0.30
N ILE A 282 -12.13 -5.08 0.02
CA ILE A 282 -12.27 -4.60 1.39
C ILE A 282 -12.89 -5.69 2.27
N TYR A 283 -13.94 -6.36 1.78
CA TYR A 283 -14.54 -7.47 2.51
C TYR A 283 -13.52 -8.57 2.82
N ARG A 284 -12.74 -9.04 1.83
CA ARG A 284 -11.70 -10.06 2.02
C ARG A 284 -10.62 -9.66 3.02
N ALA A 285 -10.30 -8.37 3.10
CA ALA A 285 -9.31 -7.85 4.04
C ALA A 285 -9.84 -7.72 5.48
N MET A 286 -11.16 -7.86 5.70
CA MET A 286 -11.75 -7.86 7.04
C MET A 286 -11.60 -9.22 7.73
N PRO A 287 -11.54 -9.25 9.09
CA PRO A 287 -11.41 -10.51 9.82
C PRO A 287 -12.55 -11.50 9.58
N GLY A 288 -12.16 -12.74 9.27
CA GLY A 288 -13.03 -13.89 9.08
C GLY A 288 -13.85 -13.90 7.80
N SER A 289 -13.63 -12.94 6.92
CA SER A 289 -14.33 -12.84 5.65
C SER A 289 -13.89 -13.92 4.66
N GLY A 290 -14.79 -14.25 3.74
CA GLY A 290 -14.50 -15.07 2.57
C GLY A 290 -14.24 -14.22 1.32
N ASP A 291 -14.21 -14.89 0.16
CA ASP A 291 -13.73 -14.25 -1.07
C ASP A 291 -14.68 -13.20 -1.68
N LYS A 292 -15.99 -13.37 -1.51
CA LYS A 292 -17.01 -12.51 -2.13
C LYS A 292 -18.02 -12.04 -1.09
N ALA A 293 -18.29 -10.73 -1.11
CA ALA A 293 -19.32 -10.14 -0.28
C ALA A 293 -20.71 -10.37 -0.90
N SER A 294 -21.71 -10.59 -0.04
CA SER A 294 -23.13 -10.52 -0.44
C SER A 294 -23.54 -9.09 -0.79
N ALA A 295 -24.65 -8.91 -1.50
CA ALA A 295 -25.16 -7.57 -1.84
C ALA A 295 -25.37 -6.68 -0.60
N GLN A 296 -25.87 -7.26 0.49
CA GLN A 296 -26.05 -6.56 1.76
C GLN A 296 -24.72 -6.11 2.38
N GLN A 297 -23.70 -6.98 2.34
CA GLN A 297 -22.36 -6.68 2.84
C GLN A 297 -21.70 -5.58 1.99
N ARG A 298 -21.80 -5.66 0.66
CA ARG A 298 -21.32 -4.60 -0.24
C ARG A 298 -21.97 -3.26 0.08
N GLY A 299 -23.29 -3.24 0.27
CA GLY A 299 -24.01 -2.02 0.65
C GLY A 299 -23.57 -1.45 2.00
N ALA A 300 -23.28 -2.30 2.99
CA ALA A 300 -22.77 -1.87 4.29
C ALA A 300 -21.34 -1.29 4.20
N ILE A 301 -20.47 -1.94 3.43
CA ILE A 301 -19.10 -1.46 3.16
C ILE A 301 -19.15 -0.13 2.41
N THR A 302 -19.93 -0.02 1.33
CA THR A 302 -20.12 1.22 0.57
C THR A 302 -20.59 2.37 1.46
N ARG A 303 -21.64 2.16 2.28
CA ARG A 303 -22.10 3.21 3.22
C ARG A 303 -21.01 3.64 4.20
N THR A 304 -20.20 2.69 4.66
CA THR A 304 -19.07 3.01 5.55
C THR A 304 -18.02 3.84 4.83
N ILE A 305 -17.61 3.45 3.62
CA ILE A 305 -16.64 4.20 2.83
C ILE A 305 -17.11 5.62 2.57
N GLU A 306 -18.37 5.80 2.15
CA GLU A 306 -18.93 7.15 1.98
C GLU A 306 -18.92 7.93 3.29
N LYS A 307 -19.30 7.30 4.42
CA LYS A 307 -19.21 7.96 5.73
C LYS A 307 -17.79 8.45 6.03
N LEU A 308 -16.77 7.64 5.76
CA LEU A 308 -15.37 8.00 5.97
C LEU A 308 -14.89 9.08 4.98
N ARG A 309 -15.37 9.10 3.74
CA ARG A 309 -14.99 10.13 2.74
C ARG A 309 -15.44 11.53 3.12
N TYR A 310 -16.58 11.65 3.80
CA TYR A 310 -17.16 12.94 4.20
C TYR A 310 -16.97 13.27 5.69
N LEU A 311 -16.09 12.52 6.38
CA LEU A 311 -15.75 12.77 7.78
C LEU A 311 -14.52 13.66 7.85
N HIS A 312 -14.70 14.96 8.03
CA HIS A 312 -13.65 15.95 8.18
C HIS A 312 -13.07 15.95 9.62
N ILE A 313 -11.75 15.93 9.74
CA ILE A 313 -11.04 15.85 11.02
C ILE A 313 -9.96 16.93 11.09
N TYR A 314 -10.09 17.78 12.11
CA TYR A 314 -9.07 18.75 12.51
C TYR A 314 -8.46 18.33 13.84
N ILE A 315 -7.12 18.36 13.94
CA ILE A 315 -6.38 18.06 15.18
C ILE A 315 -5.21 19.04 15.30
N ASP A 316 -5.18 19.80 16.40
CA ASP A 316 -3.95 20.44 16.87
C ASP A 316 -3.25 19.49 17.85
N ALA A 317 -2.23 18.78 17.36
CA ALA A 317 -1.44 17.82 18.13
C ALA A 317 -0.08 18.38 18.56
N THR A 318 0.09 19.71 18.53
CA THR A 318 1.36 20.38 18.84
C THR A 318 1.95 19.93 20.19
N GLU A 319 1.15 19.91 21.25
CA GLU A 319 1.61 19.54 22.60
C GLU A 319 2.03 18.08 22.71
N GLU A 320 1.31 17.17 22.04
CA GLU A 320 1.68 15.77 21.99
C GLU A 320 2.99 15.56 21.23
N MET A 321 3.13 16.17 20.06
CA MET A 321 4.30 15.99 19.21
C MET A 321 5.56 16.54 19.87
N LYS A 322 5.47 17.67 20.57
CA LYS A 322 6.56 18.20 21.41
C LYS A 322 6.94 17.24 22.52
N LYS A 323 5.96 16.74 23.27
CA LYS A 323 6.20 15.81 24.38
C LYS A 323 6.78 14.46 23.92
N ARG A 324 6.53 14.07 22.67
CA ARG A 324 7.16 12.89 22.03
C ARG A 324 8.53 13.19 21.42
N GLY A 325 8.97 14.45 21.39
CA GLY A 325 10.23 14.88 20.78
C GLY A 325 10.24 14.81 19.25
N LEU A 326 9.06 14.90 18.62
CA LEU A 326 8.91 14.80 17.16
C LEU A 326 9.01 16.15 16.45
N ILE A 327 8.78 17.24 17.18
CA ILE A 327 8.92 18.62 16.71
C ILE A 327 9.63 19.48 17.77
N GLY A 328 10.17 20.62 17.38
CA GLY A 328 10.81 21.57 18.30
C GLY A 328 9.81 22.35 19.18
N GLU A 329 10.33 22.94 20.26
CA GLU A 329 9.53 23.71 21.23
C GLU A 329 8.75 24.89 20.63
N LYS A 330 9.22 25.45 19.51
CA LYS A 330 8.59 26.58 18.82
C LYS A 330 7.69 26.16 17.66
N ASP A 331 7.74 24.89 17.27
CA ASP A 331 7.02 24.39 16.12
C ASP A 331 5.56 24.11 16.46
N LYS A 332 4.72 24.12 15.43
CA LYS A 332 3.30 23.76 15.52
C LYS A 332 3.02 22.57 14.61
N PHE A 333 2.13 21.70 15.06
CA PHE A 333 1.73 20.55 14.28
C PHE A 333 0.21 20.42 14.31
N LYS A 334 -0.39 20.63 13.14
CA LYS A 334 -1.83 20.62 12.92
C LYS A 334 -2.14 19.71 11.75
N ILE A 335 -3.23 18.96 11.85
CA ILE A 335 -3.76 18.14 10.77
C ILE A 335 -5.18 18.64 10.48
N ASP A 336 -5.50 18.81 9.21
CA ASP A 336 -6.80 19.28 8.74
C ASP A 336 -7.10 18.58 7.42
N ASP A 337 -7.86 17.49 7.46
CA ASP A 337 -8.17 16.69 6.28
C ASP A 337 -9.43 15.83 6.50
N PHE A 338 -9.96 15.27 5.41
CA PHE A 338 -10.93 14.19 5.48
C PHE A 338 -10.30 12.90 5.99
N TYR A 339 -11.12 12.07 6.65
CA TYR A 339 -10.69 10.77 7.14
C TYR A 339 -10.14 9.90 6.02
N LEU A 340 -10.85 9.88 4.88
CA LEU A 340 -10.50 9.13 3.69
C LEU A 340 -10.64 10.01 2.44
N SER A 341 -9.51 10.50 1.92
CA SER A 341 -9.49 11.14 0.60
C SER A 341 -9.53 10.06 -0.49
N ALA A 342 -10.69 9.89 -1.12
CA ALA A 342 -10.88 8.90 -2.18
C ALA A 342 -11.85 9.37 -3.27
N LYS A 343 -11.57 9.00 -4.52
CA LYS A 343 -12.50 9.09 -5.64
C LYS A 343 -13.30 7.79 -5.75
N LYS A 344 -14.60 7.91 -6.04
CA LYS A 344 -15.43 6.77 -6.41
C LYS A 344 -15.40 6.61 -7.93
N ALA A 345 -15.07 5.42 -8.41
CA ALA A 345 -15.14 5.05 -9.82
C ALA A 345 -16.19 3.94 -9.98
N GLU A 346 -17.03 4.04 -11.01
CA GLU A 346 -18.01 3.00 -11.34
C GLU A 346 -17.74 2.46 -12.73
N TYR A 347 -17.60 1.15 -12.85
CA TYR A 347 -17.42 0.47 -14.12
C TYR A 347 -18.60 -0.49 -14.37
N ILE A 348 -19.30 -0.31 -15.49
CA ILE A 348 -20.43 -1.16 -15.86
C ILE A 348 -19.94 -2.18 -16.90
N LYS A 349 -19.88 -3.47 -16.50
CA LYS A 349 -19.62 -4.55 -17.46
C LYS A 349 -20.88 -4.81 -18.30
N THR A 350 -20.87 -4.38 -19.56
CA THR A 350 -21.99 -4.54 -20.50
C THR A 350 -22.13 -5.98 -21.02
N LYS A 351 -21.07 -6.80 -20.97
CA LYS A 351 -21.16 -8.24 -21.30
C LYS A 351 -21.59 -9.05 -20.06
N ASN A 352 -22.67 -9.81 -20.19
CA ASN A 352 -23.37 -10.61 -19.15
C ASN A 352 -24.25 -9.81 -18.17
N GLY A 353 -25.21 -9.04 -18.68
CA GLY A 353 -26.34 -8.57 -17.87
C GLY A 353 -26.08 -7.34 -17.00
N GLY A 354 -25.07 -6.51 -17.32
CA GLY A 354 -24.90 -5.18 -16.73
C GLY A 354 -24.43 -5.21 -15.27
N GLN A 355 -23.32 -5.87 -14.97
CA GLN A 355 -22.76 -5.84 -13.62
C GLN A 355 -21.97 -4.55 -13.39
N THR A 356 -22.48 -3.65 -12.55
CA THR A 356 -21.74 -2.49 -12.06
C THR A 356 -20.76 -2.91 -10.97
N ILE A 357 -19.48 -2.60 -11.18
CA ILE A 357 -18.41 -2.73 -10.20
C ILE A 357 -18.07 -1.32 -9.74
N SER A 358 -18.37 -1.00 -8.48
CA SER A 358 -17.89 0.23 -7.84
C SER A 358 -16.53 -0.01 -7.20
N ALA A 359 -15.62 0.91 -7.45
CA ALA A 359 -14.26 0.94 -6.93
C ALA A 359 -13.96 2.29 -6.29
N TYR A 360 -12.97 2.29 -5.41
CA TYR A 360 -12.50 3.48 -4.72
C TYR A 360 -11.01 3.63 -4.98
N ILE A 361 -10.62 4.81 -5.47
CA ILE A 361 -9.23 5.19 -5.69
C ILE A 361 -8.85 6.07 -4.51
N ILE A 362 -8.02 5.56 -3.60
CA ILE A 362 -7.55 6.34 -2.46
C ILE A 362 -6.47 7.30 -2.94
N GLN A 363 -6.60 8.58 -2.63
CA GLN A 363 -5.74 9.64 -3.16
C GLN A 363 -4.57 9.97 -2.23
N SER A 364 -4.74 9.75 -0.93
CA SER A 364 -3.71 10.01 0.09
C SER A 364 -3.81 9.02 1.26
N GLU A 365 -2.75 8.93 2.06
CA GLU A 365 -2.72 8.09 3.25
C GLU A 365 -3.88 8.49 4.20
N PRO A 366 -4.72 7.55 4.66
CA PRO A 366 -5.81 7.86 5.59
C PRO A 366 -5.31 8.57 6.86
N ILE A 367 -5.98 9.64 7.29
CA ILE A 367 -5.51 10.52 8.38
C ILE A 367 -5.24 9.75 9.69
N VAL A 368 -6.07 8.74 9.97
CA VAL A 368 -5.93 7.89 11.16
C VAL A 368 -4.69 7.02 11.12
N LEU A 369 -4.27 6.57 9.93
CA LEU A 369 -3.05 5.80 9.71
C LEU A 369 -1.84 6.71 9.85
N MET A 370 -1.83 7.87 9.16
CA MET A 370 -0.76 8.86 9.26
C MET A 370 -0.49 9.23 10.72
N TYR A 371 -1.53 9.60 11.47
CA TYR A 371 -1.42 9.98 12.87
C TYR A 371 -0.99 8.79 13.76
N ALA A 372 -1.45 7.57 13.48
CA ALA A 372 -0.99 6.36 14.20
C ALA A 372 0.48 6.03 13.92
N ARG A 373 0.96 6.22 12.70
CA ARG A 373 2.35 5.98 12.30
C ARG A 373 3.28 6.95 13.03
N MET A 374 2.94 8.24 13.04
CA MET A 374 3.68 9.27 13.76
C MET A 374 3.77 8.98 15.26
N THR A 375 2.67 8.54 15.86
CA THR A 375 2.60 8.24 17.30
C THR A 375 3.08 6.84 17.67
N LYS A 376 3.47 6.02 16.68
CA LYS A 376 3.87 4.61 16.82
C LYS A 376 2.80 3.75 17.52
N GLN A 377 1.52 3.99 17.18
CA GLN A 377 0.36 3.36 17.79
C GLN A 377 -0.43 2.54 16.76
N ILE A 378 0.24 1.55 16.16
CA ILE A 378 -0.32 0.63 15.17
C ILE A 378 -0.20 -0.80 15.71
N ILE A 379 -1.28 -1.58 15.59
CA ILE A 379 -1.25 -3.02 15.81
C ILE A 379 -1.22 -3.68 14.42
N THR A 380 -0.22 -4.53 14.19
CA THR A 380 -0.08 -5.29 12.95
C THR A 380 -0.20 -6.77 13.25
N ILE A 381 -1.07 -7.47 12.53
CA ILE A 381 -1.33 -8.90 12.73
C ILE A 381 -1.22 -9.61 11.37
N PRO A 382 -0.37 -10.66 11.24
CA PRO A 382 -0.30 -11.44 10.01
C PRO A 382 -1.66 -12.00 9.59
N ALA A 383 -1.98 -11.97 8.29
CA ALA A 383 -3.30 -12.33 7.76
C ALA A 383 -3.73 -13.77 8.09
N LYS A 384 -2.78 -14.68 8.33
CA LYS A 384 -3.07 -16.04 8.78
C LYS A 384 -3.79 -16.11 10.13
N TYR A 385 -3.76 -15.06 10.93
CA TYR A 385 -4.49 -14.95 12.21
C TYR A 385 -5.82 -14.22 12.07
N THR A 386 -6.15 -13.68 10.90
CA THR A 386 -7.42 -12.97 10.69
C THR A 386 -8.40 -13.74 9.81
N ALA A 387 -8.03 -14.92 9.28
CA ALA A 387 -8.91 -15.68 8.38
C ALA A 387 -10.08 -16.42 9.06
N ILE A 388 -10.01 -16.66 10.37
CA ILE A 388 -11.07 -17.23 11.24
C ILE A 388 -11.89 -18.36 10.57
N LYS A 389 -11.30 -19.56 10.55
CA LYS A 389 -11.90 -20.76 9.95
C LYS A 389 -12.45 -21.70 11.02
N LYS A 390 -13.37 -22.58 10.65
CA LYS A 390 -13.90 -23.59 11.58
C LYS A 390 -12.81 -24.57 12.00
N ILE A 391 -12.82 -24.95 13.27
CA ILE A 391 -11.98 -26.01 13.82
C ILE A 391 -12.74 -27.34 13.84
N LYS A 392 -12.12 -28.40 13.32
CA LYS A 392 -12.63 -29.78 13.39
C LYS A 392 -11.58 -30.65 14.05
N ARG A 393 -11.90 -31.23 15.22
CA ARG A 393 -10.99 -32.10 15.99
C ARG A 393 -9.62 -31.45 16.27
N GLY A 394 -9.61 -30.15 16.59
CA GLY A 394 -8.38 -29.39 16.87
C GLY A 394 -7.58 -28.95 15.64
N ILE A 395 -8.06 -29.24 14.43
CA ILE A 395 -7.40 -28.88 13.17
C ILE A 395 -8.20 -27.80 12.44
N ILE A 396 -7.50 -26.82 11.87
CA ILE A 396 -8.09 -25.78 11.00
C ILE A 396 -8.67 -26.45 9.76
N SER A 397 -9.98 -26.32 9.57
CA SER A 397 -10.64 -26.79 8.35
C SER A 397 -10.66 -25.71 7.27
N ASN A 398 -10.97 -26.10 6.04
CA ASN A 398 -11.17 -25.15 4.93
C ASN A 398 -12.54 -24.45 4.96
N GLU A 399 -13.42 -24.78 5.92
CA GLU A 399 -14.72 -24.14 6.04
C GLU A 399 -14.63 -22.80 6.76
N ILE A 400 -15.18 -21.76 6.14
CA ILE A 400 -15.27 -20.42 6.72
C ILE A 400 -16.45 -20.37 7.71
N ILE A 401 -16.31 -19.61 8.80
CA ILE A 401 -17.43 -19.30 9.69
C ILE A 401 -18.27 -18.22 9.02
N ALA A 402 -19.57 -18.46 8.83
CA ALA A 402 -20.47 -17.49 8.21
C ALA A 402 -20.41 -16.14 8.95
N MET A 403 -19.97 -15.09 8.26
CA MET A 403 -19.80 -13.76 8.83
C MET A 403 -20.99 -12.86 8.53
N ASN A 404 -21.42 -12.12 9.55
CA ASN A 404 -22.33 -10.98 9.46
C ASN A 404 -21.64 -9.77 10.13
N PRO A 405 -22.21 -8.55 10.04
CA PRO A 405 -21.58 -7.35 10.61
C PRO A 405 -21.22 -7.50 12.09
N ASP A 406 -22.12 -8.04 12.90
CA ASP A 406 -21.90 -8.30 14.34
C ASP A 406 -20.70 -9.21 14.61
N ARG A 407 -20.60 -10.32 13.86
CA ARG A 407 -19.49 -11.28 13.98
C ARG A 407 -18.17 -10.68 13.53
N GLN A 408 -18.16 -9.85 12.49
CA GLN A 408 -16.97 -9.12 12.07
C GLN A 408 -16.54 -8.10 13.12
N ALA A 409 -17.47 -7.34 13.69
CA ALA A 409 -17.20 -6.41 14.79
C ALA A 409 -16.60 -7.14 16.01
N MET A 410 -17.23 -8.23 16.45
CA MET A 410 -16.74 -9.06 17.55
C MET A 410 -15.35 -9.64 17.29
N SER A 411 -15.12 -10.14 16.07
CA SER A 411 -13.84 -10.75 15.69
C SER A 411 -12.70 -9.75 15.72
N GLY A 412 -12.90 -8.60 15.07
CA GLY A 412 -11.88 -7.58 15.00
C GLY A 412 -11.62 -6.90 16.34
N TYR A 413 -12.64 -6.67 17.17
CA TYR A 413 -12.44 -6.25 18.55
C TYR A 413 -11.57 -7.25 19.32
N LEU A 414 -11.91 -8.54 19.25
CA LEU A 414 -11.20 -9.61 19.96
C LEU A 414 -9.73 -9.70 19.53
N ILE A 415 -9.49 -9.76 18.23
CA ILE A 415 -8.16 -9.82 17.63
C ILE A 415 -7.32 -8.59 18.01
N ARG A 416 -7.92 -7.39 17.99
CA ARG A 416 -7.25 -6.16 18.42
C ARG A 416 -6.84 -6.20 19.90
N GLN A 417 -7.75 -6.66 20.78
CA GLN A 417 -7.44 -6.79 22.21
C GLN A 417 -6.28 -7.77 22.43
N ILE A 418 -6.31 -8.93 21.78
CA ILE A 418 -5.25 -9.94 21.88
C ILE A 418 -3.93 -9.38 21.34
N GLY A 419 -3.93 -8.70 20.19
CA GLY A 419 -2.74 -8.08 19.61
C GLY A 419 -2.09 -7.06 20.53
N TRP A 420 -2.90 -6.28 21.26
CA TRP A 420 -2.40 -5.33 22.24
C TRP A 420 -1.81 -6.01 23.48
N MET A 421 -2.48 -7.04 24.01
CA MET A 421 -1.97 -7.81 25.14
C MET A 421 -0.64 -8.49 24.80
N LYS A 422 -0.54 -9.06 23.59
CA LYS A 422 0.69 -9.69 23.10
C LYS A 422 1.82 -8.68 22.95
N HIS A 423 1.52 -7.48 22.46
CA HIS A 423 2.50 -6.38 22.42
C HIS A 423 3.00 -6.01 23.82
N ASP A 424 2.11 -5.84 24.80
CA ASP A 424 2.50 -5.47 26.17
C ASP A 424 3.41 -6.53 26.81
N GLN A 425 3.11 -7.81 26.56
CA GLN A 425 3.92 -8.94 27.03
C GLN A 425 5.29 -8.99 26.35
N ASN A 426 5.34 -8.90 25.02
CA ASN A 426 6.60 -8.95 24.26
C ASN A 426 7.54 -7.79 24.62
N ASN A 427 6.98 -6.60 24.88
CA ASN A 427 7.74 -5.40 25.20
C ASN A 427 7.94 -5.18 26.71
N LYS A 428 7.52 -6.13 27.56
CA LYS A 428 7.67 -6.08 29.02
C LYS A 428 7.22 -4.73 29.61
N VAL A 429 6.07 -4.24 29.15
CA VAL A 429 5.53 -2.94 29.60
C VAL A 429 5.35 -2.98 31.11
N ALA A 430 5.83 -1.96 31.83
CA ALA A 430 5.88 -1.94 33.30
C ALA A 430 4.50 -2.06 33.98
N SER A 431 3.43 -1.71 33.27
CA SER A 431 2.04 -1.87 33.73
C SER A 431 1.22 -2.38 32.56
N PRO A 432 1.30 -3.68 32.26
CA PRO A 432 0.62 -4.26 31.12
C PRO A 432 -0.89 -4.26 31.38
N ARG A 433 -1.68 -4.23 30.32
CA ARG A 433 -3.13 -4.39 30.47
C ARG A 433 -3.49 -5.78 31.00
N SER A 434 -4.67 -5.86 31.60
CA SER A 434 -5.26 -7.13 32.00
C SER A 434 -5.40 -8.04 30.77
N ASN A 435 -4.98 -9.30 30.88
CA ASN A 435 -5.18 -10.33 29.85
C ASN A 435 -6.61 -10.90 29.83
N ILE A 436 -7.59 -10.12 30.28
CA ILE A 436 -8.97 -10.53 30.48
C ILE A 436 -9.86 -9.70 29.58
N ILE A 437 -10.68 -10.37 28.78
CA ILE A 437 -11.69 -9.79 27.90
C ILE A 437 -13.06 -10.10 28.50
N LEU A 438 -13.72 -9.09 29.05
CA LEU A 438 -15.06 -9.21 29.62
C LEU A 438 -16.11 -9.24 28.50
N PHE A 439 -17.05 -10.18 28.59
CA PHE A 439 -18.12 -10.30 27.59
C PHE A 439 -19.06 -9.08 27.58
N ASP A 440 -19.37 -8.51 28.75
CA ASP A 440 -20.21 -7.31 28.81
C ASP A 440 -19.56 -6.13 28.07
N THR A 441 -18.26 -5.89 28.30
CA THR A 441 -17.50 -4.86 27.57
C THR A 441 -17.45 -5.16 26.08
N LEU A 442 -17.07 -6.39 25.68
CA LEU A 442 -17.00 -6.77 24.27
C LEU A 442 -18.34 -6.55 23.55
N PHE A 443 -19.45 -7.02 24.13
CA PHE A 443 -20.76 -6.90 23.49
C PHE A 443 -21.27 -5.46 23.43
N ARG A 444 -20.94 -4.61 24.41
CA ARG A 444 -21.25 -3.18 24.35
C ARG A 444 -20.44 -2.45 23.30
N GLU A 445 -19.12 -2.67 23.24
CA GLU A 445 -18.22 -1.99 22.30
C GLU A 445 -18.51 -2.37 20.84
N THR A 446 -18.99 -3.59 20.62
CA THR A 446 -19.36 -4.13 19.31
C THR A 446 -20.82 -3.86 18.93
N ASP A 447 -21.59 -3.18 19.79
CA ASP A 447 -23.04 -2.96 19.64
C ASP A 447 -23.84 -4.28 19.48
N THR A 448 -23.34 -5.40 20.04
CA THR A 448 -23.97 -6.73 20.01
C THR A 448 -24.58 -7.16 21.35
N TYR A 449 -24.66 -6.23 22.31
CA TYR A 449 -25.31 -6.47 23.59
C TYR A 449 -26.79 -6.83 23.38
N THR A 450 -27.25 -7.83 24.12
CA THR A 450 -28.63 -8.31 24.03
C THR A 450 -29.10 -8.84 25.38
N GLU A 451 -30.36 -8.58 25.70
CA GLU A 451 -31.03 -9.15 26.88
C GLU A 451 -31.44 -10.61 26.65
N SER A 452 -31.48 -11.06 25.39
CA SER A 452 -31.80 -12.44 25.05
C SER A 452 -30.67 -13.39 25.46
N ARG A 453 -30.92 -14.20 26.49
CA ARG A 453 -29.97 -15.21 26.96
C ARG A 453 -29.51 -16.17 25.84
N THR A 454 -30.42 -16.56 24.95
CA THR A 454 -30.11 -17.44 23.82
C THR A 454 -29.15 -16.78 22.85
N GLN A 455 -29.40 -15.51 22.49
CA GLN A 455 -28.52 -14.78 21.57
C GLN A 455 -27.17 -14.45 22.23
N ALA A 456 -27.16 -14.08 23.51
CA ALA A 456 -25.93 -13.87 24.27
C ALA A 456 -25.06 -15.14 24.32
N ASN A 457 -25.67 -16.32 24.51
CA ASN A 457 -24.95 -17.59 24.43
C ASN A 457 -24.40 -17.87 23.03
N ARG A 458 -25.18 -17.63 21.97
CA ARG A 458 -24.69 -17.76 20.58
C ARG A 458 -23.51 -16.83 20.29
N ASN A 459 -23.54 -15.60 20.80
CA ASN A 459 -22.42 -14.66 20.66
C ASN A 459 -21.18 -15.17 21.40
N ARG A 460 -21.34 -15.72 22.62
CA ARG A 460 -20.22 -16.35 23.36
C ARG A 460 -19.66 -17.56 22.63
N ASP A 461 -20.51 -18.44 22.11
CA ASP A 461 -20.09 -19.63 21.35
C ASP A 461 -19.30 -19.25 20.09
N PHE A 462 -19.70 -18.14 19.44
CA PHE A 462 -18.93 -17.56 18.36
C PHE A 462 -17.56 -17.06 18.83
N ILE A 463 -17.48 -16.30 19.94
CA ILE A 463 -16.18 -15.87 20.50
C ILE A 463 -15.27 -17.06 20.80
N TYR A 464 -15.80 -18.14 21.39
CA TYR A 464 -15.01 -19.35 21.61
C TYR A 464 -14.51 -19.96 20.31
N SER A 465 -15.35 -19.97 19.25
CA SER A 465 -14.93 -20.46 17.94
C SER A 465 -13.78 -19.64 17.33
N VAL A 466 -13.77 -18.33 17.54
CA VAL A 466 -12.65 -17.47 17.13
C VAL A 466 -11.39 -17.80 17.94
N LEU A 467 -11.50 -17.92 19.26
CA LEU A 467 -10.37 -18.25 20.12
C LEU A 467 -9.79 -19.64 19.85
N ASP A 468 -10.64 -20.63 19.60
CA ASP A 468 -10.21 -21.98 19.22
C ASP A 468 -9.41 -21.95 17.90
N TYR A 469 -9.79 -21.07 16.96
CA TYR A 469 -9.01 -20.81 15.77
C TYR A 469 -7.66 -20.14 16.06
N GLU A 470 -7.64 -19.11 16.92
CA GLU A 470 -6.39 -18.46 17.33
C GLU A 470 -5.41 -19.42 18.02
N ILE A 471 -5.91 -20.38 18.80
CA ILE A 471 -5.10 -21.46 19.38
C ILE A 471 -4.52 -22.35 18.27
N ALA A 472 -5.38 -22.85 17.38
CA ALA A 472 -4.95 -23.74 16.31
C ALA A 472 -3.98 -23.08 15.32
N ALA A 473 -4.11 -21.76 15.10
CA ALA A 473 -3.20 -20.97 14.29
C ALA A 473 -1.89 -20.63 15.02
N GLY A 474 -1.82 -20.83 16.34
CA GLY A 474 -0.66 -20.52 17.19
C GLY A 474 -0.51 -19.03 17.48
N TYR A 475 -1.59 -18.25 17.47
CA TYR A 475 -1.56 -16.84 17.88
C TYR A 475 -1.55 -16.69 19.40
N ILE A 476 -2.29 -17.56 20.10
CA ILE A 476 -2.34 -17.68 21.56
C ILE A 476 -2.11 -19.15 21.95
N ILE A 477 -1.69 -19.42 23.20
CA ILE A 477 -1.53 -20.80 23.69
C ILE A 477 -2.89 -21.41 24.06
N SER A 478 -3.70 -20.67 24.83
CA SER A 478 -5.01 -21.12 25.28
C SER A 478 -5.83 -19.95 25.86
N TYR A 479 -7.06 -20.23 26.30
CA TYR A 479 -7.85 -19.30 27.10
C TYR A 479 -8.56 -20.02 28.25
N GLU A 480 -8.80 -19.29 29.33
CA GLU A 480 -9.57 -19.75 30.50
C GLU A 480 -10.89 -18.97 30.60
N LYS A 481 -11.98 -19.66 30.93
CA LYS A 481 -13.27 -19.00 31.20
C LYS A 481 -13.21 -18.29 32.55
N GLN A 482 -13.46 -16.99 32.56
CA GLN A 482 -13.52 -16.23 33.80
C GLN A 482 -14.90 -16.36 34.45
N LEU A 483 -14.93 -16.87 35.68
CA LEU A 483 -16.16 -17.09 36.44
C LEU A 483 -16.37 -15.99 37.48
N LYS A 484 -17.62 -15.54 37.62
CA LYS A 484 -18.12 -14.79 38.78
C LYS A 484 -19.29 -15.57 39.36
N GLY A 485 -19.02 -16.33 40.43
CA GLY A 485 -19.93 -17.37 40.90
C GLY A 485 -20.08 -18.48 39.84
N ARG A 486 -21.32 -18.77 39.44
CA ARG A 486 -21.61 -19.78 38.38
C ARG A 486 -21.64 -19.21 36.96
N SER A 487 -21.55 -17.89 36.80
CA SER A 487 -21.67 -17.23 35.50
C SER A 487 -20.31 -16.97 34.87
N VAL A 488 -20.18 -17.30 33.57
CA VAL A 488 -19.01 -16.91 32.78
C VAL A 488 -19.13 -15.43 32.40
N THR A 489 -18.16 -14.63 32.84
CA THR A 489 -18.15 -13.16 32.68
C THR A 489 -17.17 -12.69 31.61
N GLY A 490 -16.23 -13.53 31.20
CA GLY A 490 -15.24 -13.21 30.19
C GLY A 490 -14.30 -14.36 29.93
N VAL A 491 -13.21 -14.06 29.23
CA VAL A 491 -12.12 -14.99 28.92
C VAL A 491 -10.79 -14.37 29.31
N LYS A 492 -9.91 -15.18 29.88
CA LYS A 492 -8.52 -14.83 30.16
C LYS A 492 -7.63 -15.46 29.10
N ILE A 493 -6.83 -14.66 28.41
CA ILE A 493 -5.95 -15.09 27.33
C ILE A 493 -4.59 -15.53 27.89
N ILE A 494 -4.08 -16.65 27.38
CA ILE A 494 -2.79 -17.23 27.76
C ILE A 494 -1.88 -17.25 26.52
N PHE A 495 -0.67 -16.71 26.67
CA PHE A 495 0.32 -16.51 25.62
C PHE A 495 1.57 -17.33 25.84
#